data_AF-A0A6P7LUS7-F1
#
_entry.id   AF-A0A6P7LUS7-F1
#
_cell.length_a   1.000
_cell.length_b   1.000
_cell.length_c   1.000
_cell.angle_alpha   90.00
_cell.angle_beta   90.00
_cell.angle_gamma   90.00
#
_symmetry.space_group_name_H-M   'P 1'
#
loop_
_entity.id
_entity.type
_entity.pdbx_description
1 polymer ?
#
loop_
_entity_poly.entity_id
_entity_poly.type
_entity_poly.pdbx_seq_one_letter_code
_entity_poly.pdbx_strand_id
1 'polypeptide(L)'
;MLYLQPRPSELKPPVTTAMKNQTSENLHHRNIPARLQVPADTSSSSVQSADGSRAGLPAAQRPGLRVGRREGESTKQPGVKTQLNRSSKDTASLCPGVLQVIFATDEWFAPAANLLKRPAPQFIASAFTEFGKWMDGWETRRKRTAGHDWCIIELGVPGQIYGIDLDTSFFTGNHAPFASIQAACLEHPPAFTLEGDRTGMAASDAQLAAITKLVSEAWPELVGVSQLSPGYSNCCHNHFKVNFQQRVTHLRLNMYPDGGLARLRVYGVGQRDWSSVPPTQDVDLVALTNGGVCLGYSDAHFGHPRNMIGPGRADNMADGWETARRLDRPQILEVDQRGILQVPGWEWAVFRLGHHGIISSVEVDTNHFKGNFPDSCRIEACTLTPEEEAQCIRTKWISGNWQLLLPPQKLRPHHRHHYSQTVLALSRPVSHVRVIIAPDGGISRLRLWGRPTAAPTQQNRPASKL
;
A
#
# COMPACT_ATOMS: atom_id res chain seq x y z
N MET A 1 -7.54 2.83 0.80
CA MET A 1 -6.20 3.41 0.65
C MET A 1 -6.07 3.83 -0.79
N LEU A 2 -5.94 5.13 -1.08
CA LEU A 2 -5.38 5.52 -2.37
C LEU A 2 -4.01 4.86 -2.44
N TYR A 3 -3.84 3.94 -3.36
CA TYR A 3 -2.52 3.43 -3.67
C TYR A 3 -1.89 4.52 -4.50
N LEU A 4 -1.04 5.35 -3.92
CA LEU A 4 -0.11 6.13 -4.71
C LEU A 4 0.99 5.14 -5.10
N GLN A 5 0.96 4.53 -6.29
CA GLN A 5 2.17 4.04 -6.98
C GLN A 5 2.71 5.18 -7.86
N PRO A 6 4.01 5.13 -8.26
CA PRO A 6 4.57 6.19 -9.07
C PRO A 6 3.90 6.23 -10.45
N ARG A 7 4.13 7.31 -11.21
CA ARG A 7 3.73 7.35 -12.63
C ARG A 7 4.36 6.15 -13.36
N PRO A 8 3.69 5.56 -14.36
CA PRO A 8 4.19 4.38 -15.09
C PRO A 8 5.62 4.52 -15.64
N SER A 9 6.09 5.75 -15.88
CA SER A 9 7.45 6.05 -16.37
C SER A 9 8.58 5.77 -15.37
N GLU A 10 8.28 5.41 -14.12
CA GLU A 10 9.28 5.21 -13.05
C GLU A 10 9.43 3.72 -12.64
N LEU A 11 8.72 2.80 -13.29
CA LEU A 11 8.93 1.36 -13.11
C LEU A 11 10.15 0.93 -13.93
N LYS A 12 11.28 0.69 -13.26
CA LYS A 12 12.38 -0.10 -13.86
C LYS A 12 11.86 -1.52 -14.12
N PRO A 13 12.19 -2.15 -15.26
CA PRO A 13 11.85 -3.55 -15.46
C PRO A 13 12.52 -4.42 -14.39
N PRO A 14 11.91 -5.54 -14.00
CA PRO A 14 12.51 -6.46 -13.06
C PRO A 14 13.89 -6.89 -13.58
N VAL A 15 14.89 -6.85 -12.69
CA VAL A 15 16.22 -7.37 -12.97
C VAL A 15 16.08 -8.88 -13.19
N THR A 16 16.09 -9.31 -14.45
CA THR A 16 16.25 -10.71 -14.80
C THR A 16 17.67 -11.12 -14.41
N THR A 17 17.78 -11.95 -13.38
CA THR A 17 19.03 -12.67 -13.08
C THR A 17 19.24 -13.71 -14.18
N ALA A 18 19.80 -13.29 -15.31
CA ALA A 18 20.24 -14.19 -16.36
C ALA A 18 21.54 -14.87 -15.91
N MET A 19 21.47 -16.17 -15.60
CA MET A 19 22.63 -17.05 -15.54
C MET A 19 23.37 -16.98 -16.89
N LYS A 20 24.58 -16.41 -16.88
CA LYS A 20 25.51 -16.47 -18.01
C LYS A 20 26.07 -17.89 -18.10
N ASN A 21 25.55 -18.70 -19.01
CA ASN A 21 26.31 -19.81 -19.58
C ASN A 21 27.11 -19.27 -20.76
N GLN A 22 28.43 -19.22 -20.60
CA GLN A 22 29.39 -19.09 -21.68
C GLN A 22 29.49 -20.42 -22.41
N THR A 23 29.25 -20.45 -23.72
CA THR A 23 30.11 -21.13 -24.71
C THR A 23 29.79 -20.62 -26.11
N SER A 24 30.86 -20.36 -26.85
CA SER A 24 31.01 -19.72 -28.15
C SER A 24 30.30 -20.40 -29.33
N GLU A 25 29.76 -19.59 -30.24
CA GLU A 25 29.55 -19.93 -31.65
C GLU A 25 30.88 -19.94 -32.42
N ASN A 26 31.07 -20.89 -33.34
CA ASN A 26 31.37 -20.55 -34.74
C ASN A 26 31.20 -21.77 -35.67
N LEU A 27 30.46 -21.52 -36.74
CA LEU A 27 30.17 -22.40 -37.88
C LEU A 27 31.44 -22.75 -38.67
N HIS A 28 31.43 -23.90 -39.38
CA HIS A 28 31.83 -23.97 -40.80
C HIS A 28 31.21 -25.18 -41.54
N HIS A 29 30.79 -24.90 -42.78
CA HIS A 29 30.13 -25.76 -43.78
C HIS A 29 30.88 -27.04 -44.19
N ARG A 30 30.15 -28.10 -44.60
CA ARG A 30 30.20 -28.72 -45.96
C ARG A 30 29.32 -29.98 -46.12
N ASN A 31 28.43 -29.93 -47.12
CA ASN A 31 27.92 -30.92 -48.09
C ASN A 31 27.92 -32.46 -47.79
N ILE A 32 26.71 -33.04 -47.64
CA ILE A 32 25.98 -34.10 -48.43
C ILE A 32 26.81 -34.86 -49.52
N PRO A 33 26.62 -36.18 -49.88
CA PRO A 33 25.36 -36.99 -49.86
C PRO A 33 25.38 -38.52 -49.53
N ALA A 34 24.15 -39.06 -49.40
CA ALA A 34 23.60 -40.31 -49.98
C ALA A 34 23.80 -41.72 -49.36
N ARG A 35 22.66 -42.25 -48.86
CA ARG A 35 21.91 -43.44 -49.36
C ARG A 35 22.38 -44.85 -48.91
N LEU A 36 21.55 -45.57 -48.14
CA LEU A 36 20.77 -46.78 -48.52
C LEU A 36 20.33 -47.65 -47.31
N GLN A 37 19.06 -48.09 -47.38
CA GLN A 37 18.48 -49.38 -46.99
C GLN A 37 18.40 -49.90 -45.53
N VAL A 38 17.14 -49.99 -45.08
CA VAL A 38 16.46 -50.99 -44.20
C VAL A 38 16.65 -52.42 -44.83
N PRO A 39 16.49 -53.60 -44.17
CA PRO A 39 15.52 -53.87 -43.09
C PRO A 39 15.75 -54.99 -42.05
N ALA A 40 14.77 -55.07 -41.14
CA ALA A 40 14.14 -56.27 -40.54
C ALA A 40 14.80 -57.07 -39.38
N ASP A 41 14.08 -57.08 -38.26
CA ASP A 41 13.38 -58.26 -37.69
C ASP A 41 13.76 -58.84 -36.30
N THR A 42 12.69 -58.89 -35.48
CA THR A 42 12.19 -59.97 -34.61
C THR A 42 12.69 -60.20 -33.17
N SER A 43 11.70 -60.08 -32.26
CA SER A 43 11.33 -61.02 -31.16
C SER A 43 12.29 -61.12 -29.96
N SER A 44 11.94 -61.49 -28.72
CA SER A 44 10.73 -61.72 -27.93
C SER A 44 11.26 -61.89 -26.48
N SER A 45 10.54 -61.53 -25.41
CA SER A 45 9.97 -62.48 -24.43
C SER A 45 10.22 -61.98 -22.98
N SER A 46 9.16 -61.46 -22.37
CA SER A 46 8.49 -61.92 -21.15
C SER A 46 9.23 -62.63 -19.99
N VAL A 47 8.91 -62.12 -18.78
CA VAL A 47 8.65 -62.75 -17.45
C VAL A 47 9.79 -63.00 -16.45
N GLN A 48 9.40 -62.78 -15.18
CA GLN A 48 9.86 -63.35 -13.89
C GLN A 48 10.86 -62.46 -13.13
N SER A 49 10.47 -61.76 -12.06
CA SER A 49 9.92 -62.14 -10.74
C SER A 49 11.00 -62.05 -9.65
N ALA A 50 10.53 -61.93 -8.41
CA ALA A 50 11.25 -61.97 -7.13
C ALA A 50 11.63 -60.57 -6.61
N ASP A 51 11.00 -60.05 -5.55
CA ASP A 51 10.89 -60.49 -4.14
C ASP A 51 11.81 -59.66 -3.24
N GLY A 52 11.34 -59.36 -2.03
CA GLY A 52 12.12 -58.69 -0.98
C GLY A 52 11.35 -57.52 -0.35
N SER A 53 10.40 -57.75 0.58
CA SER A 53 10.67 -57.97 2.02
C SER A 53 11.31 -56.73 2.68
N ARG A 54 10.89 -56.21 3.84
CA ARG A 54 9.82 -56.49 4.81
C ARG A 54 9.92 -55.38 5.88
N ALA A 55 8.78 -55.05 6.49
CA ALA A 55 8.50 -54.59 7.88
C ALA A 55 9.42 -53.53 8.56
N GLY A 56 8.89 -52.50 9.22
CA GLY A 56 8.02 -52.56 10.43
C GLY A 56 8.92 -52.41 11.68
N LEU A 57 8.66 -51.64 12.74
CA LEU A 57 7.46 -51.21 13.47
C LEU A 57 7.90 -50.21 14.59
N PRO A 58 7.03 -49.72 15.50
CA PRO A 58 7.07 -48.36 16.07
C PRO A 58 7.05 -48.28 17.63
N ALA A 59 6.83 -47.04 18.11
CA ALA A 59 6.06 -46.62 19.31
C ALA A 59 6.66 -46.76 20.73
N ALA A 60 6.49 -45.68 21.52
CA ALA A 60 6.13 -45.76 22.95
C ALA A 60 5.52 -44.43 23.45
N GLN A 61 4.47 -44.54 24.27
CA GLN A 61 3.73 -43.49 24.97
C GLN A 61 3.79 -43.72 26.49
N ARG A 62 3.79 -42.59 27.26
CA ARG A 62 3.09 -42.34 28.58
C ARG A 62 3.62 -43.01 29.88
N PRO A 63 3.12 -42.65 31.10
CA PRO A 63 2.39 -41.44 31.60
C PRO A 63 2.78 -40.91 33.04
N GLY A 64 2.32 -39.69 33.38
CA GLY A 64 1.46 -39.33 34.56
C GLY A 64 2.02 -39.09 35.98
N LEU A 65 1.58 -38.01 36.67
CA LEU A 65 0.92 -38.02 38.00
C LEU A 65 0.36 -36.63 38.45
N ARG A 66 -0.66 -36.66 39.34
CA ARG A 66 -1.53 -35.58 39.87
C ARG A 66 -1.30 -35.33 41.38
N VAL A 67 -1.96 -34.27 41.92
CA VAL A 67 -2.55 -34.03 43.29
C VAL A 67 -2.01 -32.71 43.92
N GLY A 68 -2.77 -31.78 44.53
CA GLY A 68 -4.17 -31.74 44.98
C GLY A 68 -4.63 -30.34 45.48
N ARG A 69 -5.92 -30.27 45.84
CA ARG A 69 -6.72 -29.12 46.35
C ARG A 69 -6.43 -28.76 47.83
N ARG A 70 -6.71 -27.51 48.23
CA ARG A 70 -7.33 -27.15 49.54
C ARG A 70 -8.07 -25.80 49.46
N GLU A 71 -9.23 -25.76 50.13
CA GLU A 71 -10.12 -24.61 50.37
C GLU A 71 -9.76 -23.89 51.69
N GLY A 72 -10.22 -22.63 51.87
CA GLY A 72 -10.20 -21.91 53.15
C GLY A 72 -10.72 -20.46 53.04
N GLU A 73 -11.73 -20.12 53.84
CA GLU A 73 -12.57 -18.91 53.84
C GLU A 73 -11.99 -17.63 54.50
N SER A 74 -12.52 -16.47 54.04
CA SER A 74 -12.97 -15.27 54.77
C SER A 74 -12.15 -14.62 55.91
N THR A 75 -11.74 -13.34 55.71
CA THR A 75 -12.01 -12.21 56.65
C THR A 75 -11.74 -10.83 56.00
N LYS A 76 -12.49 -9.81 56.44
CA LYS A 76 -12.68 -8.49 55.81
C LYS A 76 -11.72 -7.38 56.30
N GLN A 77 -11.27 -6.55 55.33
CA GLN A 77 -11.10 -5.07 55.30
C GLN A 77 -10.08 -4.35 56.23
N PRO A 78 -9.61 -3.09 55.94
CA PRO A 78 -10.16 -2.09 55.01
C PRO A 78 -9.17 -1.32 54.08
N GLY A 79 -9.75 -0.74 53.02
CA GLY A 79 -9.47 0.65 52.62
C GLY A 79 -8.34 0.95 51.64
N VAL A 80 -8.65 0.99 50.33
CA VAL A 80 -8.17 2.07 49.44
C VAL A 80 -9.28 2.40 48.44
N LYS A 81 -9.73 3.65 48.43
CA LYS A 81 -10.69 4.20 47.48
C LYS A 81 -10.06 4.22 46.08
N THR A 82 -10.47 3.34 45.19
CA THR A 82 -10.18 3.49 43.75
C THR A 82 -11.19 4.47 43.16
N GLN A 83 -10.83 5.76 43.15
CA GLN A 83 -11.42 6.72 42.23
C GLN A 83 -11.09 6.27 40.81
N LEU A 84 -12.07 5.68 40.13
CA LEU A 84 -12.02 5.51 38.68
C LEU A 84 -12.11 6.91 38.07
N ASN A 85 -10.95 7.50 37.77
CA ASN A 85 -10.88 8.72 36.97
C ASN A 85 -11.37 8.39 35.55
N ARG A 86 -12.65 8.63 35.32
CA ARG A 86 -13.21 8.94 34.00
C ARG A 86 -12.62 10.27 33.56
N SER A 87 -11.54 10.23 32.77
CA SER A 87 -11.02 11.42 32.10
C SER A 87 -10.08 11.04 30.95
N SER A 88 -10.64 10.79 29.79
CA SER A 88 -10.07 11.28 28.53
C SER A 88 -11.21 11.28 27.52
N LYS A 89 -11.97 12.39 27.55
CA LYS A 89 -12.90 12.75 26.48
C LYS A 89 -12.16 12.77 25.16
N ASP A 90 -12.69 12.03 24.20
CA ASP A 90 -12.73 12.33 22.76
C ASP A 90 -11.74 13.39 22.28
N THR A 91 -10.51 12.97 22.00
CA THR A 91 -9.77 13.60 20.91
C THR A 91 -10.28 12.99 19.63
N ALA A 92 -11.16 13.71 18.92
CA ALA A 92 -11.53 13.42 17.54
C ALA A 92 -10.27 13.52 16.65
N SER A 93 -9.45 12.47 16.66
CA SER A 93 -8.64 12.16 15.50
C SER A 93 -9.65 11.61 14.48
N LEU A 94 -9.91 12.35 13.40
CA LEU A 94 -10.57 11.78 12.22
C LEU A 94 -9.82 10.49 11.87
N CYS A 95 -10.39 9.35 12.26
CA CYS A 95 -9.90 8.05 11.84
C CYS A 95 -9.99 8.02 10.32
N PRO A 96 -8.97 7.51 9.61
CA PRO A 96 -9.12 7.21 8.19
C PRO A 96 -10.39 6.36 8.03
N GLY A 97 -11.23 6.69 7.04
CA GLY A 97 -12.35 5.83 6.68
C GLY A 97 -11.86 4.43 6.34
N VAL A 98 -12.72 3.43 6.47
CA VAL A 98 -12.40 2.08 6.00
C VAL A 98 -12.58 2.07 4.49
N LEU A 99 -11.55 1.66 3.73
CA LEU A 99 -11.73 1.40 2.29
C LEU A 99 -12.61 0.15 2.16
N GLN A 100 -13.80 0.31 1.60
CA GLN A 100 -14.79 -0.77 1.55
C GLN A 100 -15.69 -0.67 0.32
N VAL A 101 -16.19 -1.83 -0.11
CA VAL A 101 -17.32 -1.89 -1.05
C VAL A 101 -18.59 -1.76 -0.23
N ILE A 102 -19.41 -0.75 -0.51
CA ILE A 102 -20.68 -0.51 0.19
C ILE A 102 -21.89 -1.06 -0.58
N PHE A 103 -21.70 -1.38 -1.87
CA PHE A 103 -22.73 -1.95 -2.73
C PHE A 103 -22.10 -2.69 -3.91
N ALA A 104 -22.70 -3.81 -4.33
CA ALA A 104 -22.41 -4.49 -5.59
C ALA A 104 -23.71 -5.12 -6.12
N THR A 105 -23.95 -5.04 -7.44
CA THR A 105 -25.15 -5.62 -8.05
C THR A 105 -25.18 -7.13 -7.95
N ASP A 106 -24.03 -7.78 -8.17
CA ASP A 106 -23.87 -9.23 -8.20
C ASP A 106 -22.46 -9.59 -7.73
N GLU A 107 -22.33 -10.71 -7.01
CA GLU A 107 -21.06 -11.21 -6.45
C GLU A 107 -21.03 -12.75 -6.53
N TRP A 108 -21.62 -13.32 -7.59
CA TRP A 108 -21.88 -14.75 -7.63
C TRP A 108 -20.64 -15.63 -7.62
N PHE A 109 -19.66 -15.36 -8.49
CA PHE A 109 -18.48 -16.21 -8.59
C PHE A 109 -17.37 -15.77 -7.63
N ALA A 110 -17.22 -14.46 -7.43
CA ALA A 110 -16.27 -13.92 -6.47
C ALA A 110 -16.67 -12.51 -5.99
N PRO A 111 -16.47 -12.18 -4.70
CA PRO A 111 -16.96 -10.94 -4.09
C PRO A 111 -16.17 -9.70 -4.50
N ALA A 112 -16.87 -8.57 -4.63
CA ALA A 112 -16.34 -7.26 -5.00
C ALA A 112 -15.30 -6.74 -4.00
N ALA A 113 -15.37 -7.14 -2.73
CA ALA A 113 -14.36 -6.82 -1.72
C ALA A 113 -12.94 -7.24 -2.13
N ASN A 114 -12.80 -8.26 -2.98
CA ASN A 114 -11.50 -8.72 -3.49
C ASN A 114 -10.78 -7.66 -4.34
N LEU A 115 -11.51 -6.73 -4.97
CA LEU A 115 -10.93 -5.61 -5.74
C LEU A 115 -9.95 -4.78 -4.89
N LEU A 116 -10.18 -4.73 -3.57
CA LEU A 116 -9.53 -3.84 -2.64
C LEU A 116 -8.33 -4.50 -1.91
N LYS A 117 -8.12 -5.81 -2.10
CA LYS A 117 -7.03 -6.56 -1.47
C LYS A 117 -5.66 -5.96 -1.81
N ARG A 118 -4.76 -5.88 -0.82
CA ARG A 118 -3.40 -5.34 -1.03
C ARG A 118 -2.51 -6.25 -1.89
N PRO A 119 -2.44 -7.57 -1.63
CA PRO A 119 -1.59 -8.47 -2.41
C PRO A 119 -2.01 -8.53 -3.88
N ALA A 120 -1.04 -8.88 -4.73
CA ALA A 120 -1.30 -9.23 -6.12
C ALA A 120 -2.34 -10.36 -6.21
N PRO A 121 -3.18 -10.39 -7.26
CA PRO A 121 -4.10 -11.50 -7.50
C PRO A 121 -3.39 -12.84 -7.54
N GLN A 122 -4.10 -13.90 -7.18
CA GLN A 122 -3.60 -15.28 -7.24
C GLN A 122 -4.54 -16.16 -8.07
N PHE A 123 -3.95 -17.14 -8.75
CA PHE A 123 -4.70 -18.19 -9.45
C PHE A 123 -4.35 -19.55 -8.88
N ILE A 124 -5.36 -20.26 -8.38
CA ILE A 124 -5.21 -21.60 -7.83
C ILE A 124 -5.95 -22.56 -8.77
N ALA A 125 -5.22 -23.28 -9.61
CA ALA A 125 -5.79 -24.09 -10.71
C ALA A 125 -6.82 -25.14 -10.23
N SER A 126 -6.60 -25.74 -9.05
CA SER A 126 -7.48 -26.76 -8.46
C SER A 126 -8.64 -26.21 -7.62
N ALA A 127 -8.68 -24.90 -7.31
CA ALA A 127 -9.69 -24.33 -6.42
C ALA A 127 -11.01 -24.05 -7.15
N PHE A 128 -12.10 -24.53 -6.55
CA PHE A 128 -13.48 -24.30 -6.96
C PHE A 128 -14.32 -24.03 -5.70
N THR A 129 -15.36 -23.20 -5.84
CA THR A 129 -16.42 -22.99 -4.85
C THR A 129 -17.67 -23.73 -5.33
N GLU A 130 -18.72 -23.77 -4.50
CA GLU A 130 -20.02 -24.28 -4.95
C GLU A 130 -20.66 -23.43 -6.07
N PHE A 131 -20.18 -22.20 -6.25
CA PHE A 131 -20.66 -21.26 -7.26
C PHE A 131 -19.84 -21.27 -8.55
N GLY A 132 -18.69 -21.96 -8.60
CA GLY A 132 -17.88 -22.08 -9.80
C GLY A 132 -16.36 -22.10 -9.54
N LYS A 133 -15.59 -21.59 -10.51
CA LYS A 133 -14.14 -21.46 -10.36
C LYS A 133 -13.82 -20.45 -9.26
N TRP A 134 -12.92 -20.77 -8.34
CA TRP A 134 -12.44 -19.78 -7.39
C TRP A 134 -11.56 -18.75 -8.10
N MET A 135 -11.88 -17.47 -7.95
CA MET A 135 -11.16 -16.35 -8.53
C MET A 135 -10.80 -15.33 -7.46
N ASP A 136 -9.55 -14.84 -7.46
CA ASP A 136 -9.11 -13.78 -6.55
C ASP A 136 -9.41 -12.39 -7.13
N GLY A 137 -10.70 -12.10 -7.29
CA GLY A 137 -11.21 -10.86 -7.86
C GLY A 137 -12.71 -10.68 -7.58
N TRP A 138 -13.34 -9.72 -8.24
CA TRP A 138 -14.78 -9.62 -8.38
C TRP A 138 -15.19 -10.33 -9.67
N GLU A 139 -16.18 -11.20 -9.62
CA GLU A 139 -16.74 -11.82 -10.83
C GLU A 139 -18.25 -12.05 -10.67
N THR A 140 -19.00 -11.52 -11.65
CA THR A 140 -20.47 -11.58 -11.65
C THR A 140 -21.01 -12.72 -12.51
N ARG A 141 -22.28 -13.08 -12.29
CA ARG A 141 -23.02 -13.96 -13.19
C ARG A 141 -23.04 -13.39 -14.60
N ARG A 142 -22.95 -14.30 -15.58
CA ARG A 142 -23.23 -13.97 -16.98
C ARG A 142 -24.60 -13.32 -17.11
N LYS A 143 -24.63 -12.07 -17.56
CA LYS A 143 -25.85 -11.29 -17.63
C LYS A 143 -26.69 -11.74 -18.82
N ARG A 144 -27.97 -11.96 -18.58
CA ARG A 144 -28.99 -12.32 -19.58
C ARG A 144 -30.17 -11.35 -19.58
N THR A 145 -29.98 -10.20 -18.94
CA THR A 145 -30.97 -9.14 -18.75
C THR A 145 -30.35 -7.82 -19.18
N ALA A 146 -31.19 -6.80 -19.37
CA ALA A 146 -30.72 -5.46 -19.71
C ALA A 146 -29.82 -4.86 -18.61
N GLY A 147 -28.98 -3.90 -19.02
CA GLY A 147 -28.09 -3.15 -18.13
C GLY A 147 -26.71 -3.79 -17.98
N HIS A 148 -26.02 -3.42 -16.90
CA HIS A 148 -24.65 -3.83 -16.61
C HIS A 148 -24.43 -4.00 -15.11
N ASP A 149 -23.32 -4.62 -14.70
CA ASP A 149 -22.98 -4.79 -13.28
C ASP A 149 -22.11 -3.64 -12.76
N TRP A 150 -22.29 -3.29 -11.50
CA TRP A 150 -21.58 -2.16 -10.90
C TRP A 150 -21.46 -2.31 -9.38
N CYS A 151 -20.49 -1.61 -8.81
CA CYS A 151 -20.29 -1.53 -7.37
C CYS A 151 -19.98 -0.09 -6.93
N ILE A 152 -20.27 0.24 -5.67
CA ILE A 152 -19.84 1.49 -5.03
C ILE A 152 -18.80 1.20 -3.98
N ILE A 153 -17.72 1.98 -4.01
CA ILE A 153 -16.59 1.88 -3.12
C ILE A 153 -16.45 3.19 -2.35
N GLU A 154 -16.39 3.10 -1.03
CA GLU A 154 -16.01 4.21 -0.16
C GLU A 154 -14.48 4.24 -0.01
N LEU A 155 -13.87 5.38 -0.30
CA LEU A 155 -12.44 5.58 -0.18
C LEU A 155 -12.03 5.75 1.27
N GLY A 156 -11.10 4.92 1.75
CA GLY A 156 -10.60 5.07 3.12
C GLY A 156 -9.83 6.37 3.41
N VAL A 157 -9.47 7.13 2.37
CA VAL A 157 -8.97 8.51 2.49
C VAL A 157 -9.63 9.32 1.39
N PRO A 158 -10.45 10.32 1.72
CA PRO A 158 -10.95 11.25 0.71
C PRO A 158 -9.83 12.06 0.08
N GLY A 159 -9.90 12.31 -1.22
CA GLY A 159 -8.80 12.96 -1.91
C GLY A 159 -9.05 13.25 -3.38
N GLN A 160 -8.04 13.84 -4.00
CA GLN A 160 -8.02 14.08 -5.43
C GLN A 160 -7.43 12.88 -6.15
N ILE A 161 -8.06 12.44 -7.24
CA ILE A 161 -7.65 11.28 -8.03
C ILE A 161 -6.93 11.72 -9.30
N TYR A 162 -5.76 11.11 -9.56
CA TYR A 162 -4.93 11.38 -10.74
C TYR A 162 -4.82 10.17 -11.67
N GLY A 163 -5.12 8.97 -11.20
CA GLY A 163 -5.09 7.79 -12.04
C GLY A 163 -5.82 6.61 -11.45
N ILE A 164 -6.16 5.66 -12.31
CA ILE A 164 -6.84 4.42 -11.98
C ILE A 164 -6.15 3.26 -12.71
N ASP A 165 -6.08 2.10 -12.07
CA ASP A 165 -5.71 0.83 -12.71
C ASP A 165 -6.80 -0.21 -12.46
N LEU A 166 -7.31 -0.77 -13.55
CA LEU A 166 -8.21 -1.92 -13.54
C LEU A 166 -7.41 -3.15 -13.97
N ASP A 167 -7.10 -3.98 -12.99
CA ASP A 167 -6.35 -5.22 -13.19
C ASP A 167 -7.32 -6.36 -13.49
N THR A 168 -7.14 -7.01 -14.63
CA THR A 168 -7.95 -8.16 -15.10
C THR A 168 -7.24 -9.49 -14.90
N SER A 169 -6.12 -9.54 -14.15
CA SER A 169 -5.28 -10.73 -13.97
C SER A 169 -6.09 -12.01 -13.79
N PHE A 170 -5.75 -13.02 -14.58
CA PHE A 170 -6.36 -14.36 -14.60
C PHE A 170 -7.78 -14.45 -15.18
N PHE A 171 -8.44 -13.34 -15.51
CA PHE A 171 -9.68 -13.32 -16.28
C PHE A 171 -9.40 -13.28 -17.79
N THR A 172 -8.94 -14.41 -18.35
CA THR A 172 -8.41 -14.44 -19.74
C THR A 172 -9.50 -14.50 -20.82
N GLY A 173 -10.68 -15.02 -20.50
CA GLY A 173 -11.84 -15.08 -21.40
C GLY A 173 -13.15 -14.58 -20.79
N ASN A 174 -13.13 -14.26 -19.50
CA ASN A 174 -14.26 -13.82 -18.68
C ASN A 174 -13.99 -12.48 -17.97
N HIS A 175 -13.00 -11.69 -18.43
CA HIS A 175 -12.83 -10.31 -17.94
C HIS A 175 -14.03 -9.47 -18.34
N ALA A 176 -14.28 -8.39 -17.61
CA ALA A 176 -15.22 -7.37 -18.04
C ALA A 176 -14.73 -6.75 -19.38
N PRO A 177 -15.50 -6.82 -20.48
CA PRO A 177 -15.04 -6.30 -21.78
C PRO A 177 -14.82 -4.79 -21.80
N PHE A 178 -15.69 -4.04 -21.11
CA PHE A 178 -15.54 -2.60 -20.92
C PHE A 178 -15.81 -2.21 -19.47
N ALA A 179 -15.24 -1.09 -19.04
CA ALA A 179 -15.53 -0.49 -17.74
C ALA A 179 -15.58 1.04 -17.82
N SER A 180 -16.24 1.65 -16.83
CA SER A 180 -16.21 3.09 -16.57
C SER A 180 -16.14 3.35 -15.07
N ILE A 181 -15.68 4.54 -14.69
CA ILE A 181 -15.57 4.97 -13.30
C ILE A 181 -16.23 6.33 -13.15
N GLN A 182 -17.14 6.44 -12.18
CA GLN A 182 -17.75 7.69 -11.75
C GLN A 182 -17.37 7.98 -10.29
N ALA A 183 -17.51 9.23 -9.87
CA ALA A 183 -17.10 9.65 -8.53
C ALA A 183 -17.98 10.72 -7.92
N ALA A 184 -18.07 10.70 -6.58
CA ALA A 184 -18.76 11.74 -5.82
C ALA A 184 -18.08 12.04 -4.48
N CYS A 185 -18.44 13.21 -3.94
CA CYS A 185 -18.20 13.58 -2.55
C CYS A 185 -19.53 13.46 -1.78
N LEU A 186 -19.67 12.43 -0.94
CA LEU A 186 -20.85 12.20 -0.14
C LEU A 186 -20.56 12.56 1.31
N GLU A 187 -21.45 13.33 1.93
CA GLU A 187 -21.39 13.65 3.38
C GLU A 187 -22.05 12.55 4.22
N HIS A 188 -23.11 11.94 3.69
CA HIS A 188 -23.91 10.92 4.35
C HIS A 188 -24.03 9.69 3.44
N PRO A 189 -23.09 8.72 3.53
CA PRO A 189 -23.25 7.47 2.81
C PRO A 189 -24.48 6.71 3.34
N PRO A 190 -25.10 5.84 2.52
CA PRO A 190 -26.27 5.10 2.94
C PRO A 190 -25.91 4.13 4.07
N ALA A 191 -26.81 3.99 5.05
CA ALA A 191 -26.62 3.14 6.22
C ALA A 191 -26.92 1.66 5.88
N PHE A 192 -26.04 1.03 5.11
CA PHE A 192 -25.93 -0.42 5.05
C PHE A 192 -24.52 -0.82 4.65
N THR A 193 -24.03 -1.90 5.26
CA THR A 193 -22.72 -2.48 4.95
C THR A 193 -22.93 -3.87 4.38
N LEU A 194 -22.10 -4.24 3.42
CA LEU A 194 -22.00 -5.60 2.93
C LEU A 194 -21.23 -6.44 3.97
N GLU A 195 -21.93 -7.26 4.75
CA GLU A 195 -21.29 -8.11 5.76
C GLU A 195 -20.92 -9.49 5.20
N GLY A 196 -19.76 -10.00 5.65
CA GLY A 196 -19.31 -11.37 5.39
C GLY A 196 -18.80 -11.64 3.98
N ASP A 197 -18.60 -12.92 3.68
CA ASP A 197 -18.35 -13.40 2.32
C ASP A 197 -19.66 -13.42 1.54
N ARG A 198 -19.67 -12.72 0.40
CA ARG A 198 -20.84 -12.53 -0.46
C ARG A 198 -20.79 -13.36 -1.74
N THR A 199 -19.87 -14.31 -1.82
CA THR A 199 -19.85 -15.29 -2.91
C THR A 199 -21.23 -15.94 -3.04
N GLY A 200 -21.76 -15.98 -4.27
CA GLY A 200 -23.10 -16.52 -4.56
C GLY A 200 -24.26 -15.54 -4.36
N MET A 201 -24.00 -14.31 -3.95
CA MET A 201 -25.07 -13.32 -3.65
C MET A 201 -25.28 -12.32 -4.80
N ALA A 202 -26.45 -11.69 -4.80
CA ALA A 202 -26.74 -10.45 -5.51
C ALA A 202 -27.37 -9.43 -4.58
N ALA A 203 -27.45 -8.18 -5.03
CA ALA A 203 -28.18 -7.15 -4.32
C ALA A 203 -29.67 -7.54 -4.20
N SER A 204 -30.21 -7.41 -2.99
CA SER A 204 -31.65 -7.50 -2.74
C SER A 204 -32.38 -6.25 -3.23
N ASP A 205 -33.69 -6.36 -3.45
CA ASP A 205 -34.54 -5.21 -3.84
C ASP A 205 -34.44 -4.05 -2.84
N ALA A 206 -34.32 -4.35 -1.54
CA ALA A 206 -34.14 -3.34 -0.50
C ALA A 206 -32.80 -2.60 -0.64
N GLN A 207 -31.71 -3.32 -0.94
CA GLN A 207 -30.40 -2.72 -1.19
C GLN A 207 -30.40 -1.87 -2.47
N LEU A 208 -31.04 -2.37 -3.54
CA LEU A 208 -31.23 -1.61 -4.78
C LEU A 208 -32.03 -0.32 -4.53
N ALA A 209 -33.18 -0.41 -3.86
CA ALA A 209 -34.00 0.75 -3.53
C ALA A 209 -33.26 1.77 -2.64
N ALA A 210 -32.40 1.30 -1.74
CA ALA A 210 -31.59 2.17 -0.89
C ALA A 210 -30.45 2.85 -1.67
N ILE A 211 -29.73 2.12 -2.53
CA ILE A 211 -28.60 2.67 -3.29
C ILE A 211 -29.04 3.62 -4.40
N THR A 212 -30.21 3.42 -5.02
CA THR A 212 -30.75 4.29 -6.07
C THR A 212 -30.99 5.72 -5.58
N LYS A 213 -31.19 5.92 -4.28
CA LYS A 213 -31.31 7.27 -3.68
C LYS A 213 -30.04 8.12 -3.83
N LEU A 214 -28.88 7.50 -4.08
CA LEU A 214 -27.64 8.21 -4.35
C LEU A 214 -27.57 8.80 -5.77
N VAL A 215 -28.45 8.38 -6.68
CA VAL A 215 -28.47 8.79 -8.09
C VAL A 215 -27.06 8.66 -8.70
N SER A 216 -26.40 7.54 -8.41
CA SER A 216 -24.97 7.37 -8.70
C SER A 216 -24.66 7.26 -10.19
N GLU A 217 -25.68 7.02 -11.01
CA GLU A 217 -25.62 7.02 -12.47
C GLU A 217 -25.38 8.42 -13.04
N ALA A 218 -25.73 9.47 -12.29
CA ALA A 218 -25.52 10.87 -12.67
C ALA A 218 -24.20 11.45 -12.14
N TRP A 219 -23.40 10.66 -11.42
CA TRP A 219 -22.11 11.13 -10.91
C TRP A 219 -21.14 11.44 -12.05
N PRO A 220 -20.31 12.50 -11.92
CA PRO A 220 -19.28 12.80 -12.91
C PRO A 220 -18.36 11.61 -13.20
N GLU A 221 -18.06 11.40 -14.48
CA GLU A 221 -17.12 10.36 -14.92
C GLU A 221 -15.67 10.79 -14.65
N LEU A 222 -14.90 9.89 -14.03
CA LEU A 222 -13.44 9.97 -14.00
C LEU A 222 -12.82 9.28 -15.21
N VAL A 223 -13.46 8.19 -15.66
CA VAL A 223 -13.07 7.37 -16.80
C VAL A 223 -14.34 7.00 -17.53
N GLY A 224 -14.51 7.49 -18.76
CA GLY A 224 -15.60 7.07 -19.64
C GLY A 224 -15.49 5.61 -20.05
N VAL A 225 -16.54 5.07 -20.66
CA VAL A 225 -16.57 3.66 -21.10
C VAL A 225 -15.35 3.32 -21.96
N SER A 226 -14.54 2.41 -21.47
CA SER A 226 -13.25 2.04 -22.06
C SER A 226 -13.13 0.53 -22.17
N GLN A 227 -12.59 0.04 -23.29
CA GLN A 227 -12.31 -1.38 -23.49
C GLN A 227 -11.17 -1.84 -22.58
N LEU A 228 -11.33 -3.01 -21.96
CA LEU A 228 -10.28 -3.62 -21.14
C LEU A 228 -9.56 -4.71 -21.91
N SER A 229 -8.29 -4.88 -21.59
CA SER A 229 -7.49 -6.01 -22.06
C SER A 229 -7.77 -7.27 -21.24
N PRO A 230 -7.62 -8.47 -21.82
CA PRO A 230 -7.76 -9.73 -21.10
C PRO A 230 -6.68 -9.96 -20.04
N GLY A 231 -6.99 -10.83 -19.08
CA GLY A 231 -6.17 -11.12 -17.90
C GLY A 231 -4.85 -11.86 -18.08
N TYR A 232 -4.16 -11.72 -19.23
CA TYR A 232 -2.82 -12.27 -19.42
C TYR A 232 -1.77 -11.36 -18.77
N SER A 233 -0.69 -11.95 -18.27
CA SER A 233 0.32 -11.24 -17.46
C SER A 233 0.96 -10.02 -18.15
N ASN A 234 0.99 -9.99 -19.47
CA ASN A 234 1.57 -8.89 -20.26
C ASN A 234 0.59 -7.75 -20.58
N CYS A 235 -0.72 -7.92 -20.38
CA CYS A 235 -1.74 -6.92 -20.71
C CYS A 235 -2.86 -6.75 -19.68
N CYS A 236 -2.80 -7.45 -18.55
CA CYS A 236 -3.86 -7.44 -17.55
C CYS A 236 -4.11 -6.09 -16.86
N HIS A 237 -3.12 -5.19 -16.82
CA HIS A 237 -3.23 -3.86 -16.23
C HIS A 237 -3.76 -2.83 -17.23
N ASN A 238 -4.84 -2.14 -16.86
CA ASN A 238 -5.49 -1.12 -17.67
C ASN A 238 -5.40 0.23 -16.95
N HIS A 239 -4.42 1.04 -17.34
CA HIS A 239 -4.12 2.31 -16.69
C HIS A 239 -4.85 3.49 -17.34
N PHE A 240 -5.52 4.29 -16.51
CA PHE A 240 -6.24 5.49 -16.91
C PHE A 240 -5.68 6.70 -16.18
N LYS A 241 -5.37 7.76 -16.94
CA LYS A 241 -5.06 9.07 -16.37
C LYS A 241 -6.36 9.81 -16.10
N VAL A 242 -6.52 10.33 -14.89
CA VAL A 242 -7.71 11.07 -14.48
C VAL A 242 -7.36 12.55 -14.38
N ASN A 243 -8.17 13.41 -14.99
CA ASN A 243 -8.09 14.86 -14.83
C ASN A 243 -9.35 15.38 -14.13
N PHE A 244 -9.44 15.11 -12.82
CA PHE A 244 -10.56 15.51 -12.00
C PHE A 244 -10.05 16.33 -10.82
N GLN A 245 -10.55 17.56 -10.69
CA GLN A 245 -10.00 18.54 -9.73
C GLN A 245 -10.72 18.56 -8.39
N GLN A 246 -11.88 17.91 -8.30
CA GLN A 246 -12.69 17.92 -7.09
C GLN A 246 -12.28 16.78 -6.14
N ARG A 247 -12.56 16.98 -4.85
CA ARG A 247 -12.39 15.98 -3.80
C ARG A 247 -13.35 14.82 -4.02
N VAL A 248 -12.84 13.60 -3.92
CA VAL A 248 -13.61 12.36 -4.07
C VAL A 248 -13.63 11.59 -2.75
N THR A 249 -14.78 11.02 -2.43
CA THR A 249 -14.99 10.12 -1.28
C THR A 249 -15.47 8.75 -1.71
N HIS A 250 -16.22 8.68 -2.83
CA HIS A 250 -16.84 7.46 -3.31
C HIS A 250 -16.59 7.29 -4.80
N LEU A 251 -16.46 6.04 -5.21
CA LEU A 251 -16.37 5.64 -6.60
C LEU A 251 -17.51 4.71 -6.95
N ARG A 252 -18.03 4.84 -8.17
CA ARG A 252 -18.86 3.82 -8.81
C ARG A 252 -18.05 3.20 -9.94
N LEU A 253 -17.82 1.89 -9.86
CA LEU A 253 -17.19 1.09 -10.91
C LEU A 253 -18.28 0.35 -11.67
N ASN A 254 -18.33 0.52 -12.99
CA ASN A 254 -19.25 -0.17 -13.89
C ASN A 254 -18.47 -1.19 -14.74
N MET A 255 -18.98 -2.43 -14.86
CA MET A 255 -18.51 -3.48 -15.78
C MET A 255 -19.59 -3.76 -16.82
N TYR A 256 -19.27 -3.65 -18.12
CA TYR A 256 -20.25 -3.78 -19.20
C TYR A 256 -20.03 -5.04 -20.04
N PRO A 257 -21.06 -5.91 -20.20
CA PRO A 257 -22.28 -6.00 -19.37
C PRO A 257 -22.04 -6.67 -18.01
N ASP A 258 -21.04 -7.54 -17.93
CA ASP A 258 -20.66 -8.37 -16.79
C ASP A 258 -19.21 -8.87 -16.98
N GLY A 259 -18.70 -9.66 -16.04
CA GLY A 259 -17.40 -10.31 -16.15
C GLY A 259 -16.61 -10.21 -14.86
N GLY A 260 -15.28 -10.27 -14.97
CA GLY A 260 -14.37 -10.25 -13.84
C GLY A 260 -13.29 -9.17 -13.87
N LEU A 261 -12.93 -8.70 -12.67
CA LEU A 261 -11.84 -7.78 -12.38
C LEU A 261 -11.08 -8.26 -11.14
N ALA A 262 -9.76 -8.35 -11.22
CA ALA A 262 -8.94 -8.84 -10.13
C ALA A 262 -8.68 -7.76 -9.07
N ARG A 263 -8.28 -6.54 -9.47
CA ARG A 263 -8.04 -5.42 -8.56
C ARG A 263 -8.50 -4.10 -9.16
N LEU A 264 -8.83 -3.18 -8.26
CA LEU A 264 -8.91 -1.76 -8.53
C LEU A 264 -7.82 -1.04 -7.73
N ARG A 265 -6.98 -0.25 -8.41
CA ARG A 265 -6.07 0.70 -7.76
C ARG A 265 -6.46 2.13 -8.13
N VAL A 266 -6.47 3.00 -7.12
CA VAL A 266 -6.82 4.41 -7.26
C VAL A 266 -5.66 5.25 -6.76
N TYR A 267 -5.10 6.04 -7.67
CA TYR A 267 -3.90 6.87 -7.48
C TYR A 267 -4.32 8.31 -7.22
N GLY A 268 -3.88 8.89 -6.11
CA GLY A 268 -4.30 10.24 -5.74
C GLY A 268 -3.82 10.71 -4.37
N VAL A 269 -4.00 11.99 -4.07
CA VAL A 269 -3.51 12.62 -2.84
C VAL A 269 -4.67 12.91 -1.89
N GLY A 270 -4.51 12.57 -0.61
CA GLY A 270 -5.51 12.85 0.41
C GLY A 270 -5.80 14.34 0.54
N GLN A 271 -7.08 14.71 0.63
CA GLN A 271 -7.52 16.08 0.85
C GLN A 271 -8.33 16.13 2.14
N ARG A 272 -7.63 16.47 3.22
CA ARG A 272 -8.25 16.72 4.52
C ARG A 272 -8.96 18.07 4.49
N ASP A 273 -10.15 18.12 5.08
CA ASP A 273 -10.76 19.40 5.42
C ASP A 273 -10.07 19.99 6.64
N TRP A 274 -9.18 20.96 6.41
CA TRP A 274 -8.42 21.62 7.46
C TRP A 274 -9.25 22.61 8.28
N SER A 275 -10.43 23.03 7.79
CA SER A 275 -11.32 23.91 8.56
C SER A 275 -11.93 23.18 9.77
N SER A 276 -12.01 21.85 9.71
CA SER A 276 -12.46 20.98 10.81
C SER A 276 -11.40 20.77 11.91
N VAL A 277 -10.15 21.19 11.70
CA VAL A 277 -9.05 20.98 12.65
C VAL A 277 -8.93 22.20 13.57
N PRO A 278 -9.16 22.05 14.89
CA PRO A 278 -8.96 23.13 15.85
C PRO A 278 -7.52 23.67 15.82
N PRO A 279 -7.30 24.99 15.95
CA PRO A 279 -5.96 25.58 15.93
C PRO A 279 -5.01 25.07 17.02
N THR A 280 -5.56 24.51 18.10
CA THR A 280 -4.82 23.95 19.24
C THR A 280 -4.49 22.48 19.10
N GLN A 281 -5.09 21.79 18.11
CA GLN A 281 -4.91 20.36 17.92
C GLN A 281 -3.60 20.08 17.17
N ASP A 282 -2.73 19.30 17.79
CA ASP A 282 -1.58 18.72 17.10
C ASP A 282 -2.06 17.56 16.21
N VAL A 283 -1.61 17.58 14.96
CA VAL A 283 -1.93 16.57 13.94
C VAL A 283 -0.64 16.15 13.23
N ASP A 284 -0.60 14.93 12.71
CA ASP A 284 0.53 14.47 11.92
C ASP A 284 0.52 15.17 10.55
N LEU A 285 1.34 16.20 10.40
CA LEU A 285 1.39 17.06 9.22
C LEU A 285 1.92 16.33 8.00
N VAL A 286 2.68 15.23 8.16
CA VAL A 286 3.24 14.48 7.04
C VAL A 286 2.43 13.24 6.68
N ALA A 287 1.41 12.89 7.47
CA ALA A 287 0.58 11.72 7.23
C ALA A 287 -0.01 11.74 5.81
N LEU A 288 0.04 10.58 5.14
CA LEU A 288 -0.59 10.38 3.83
C LEU A 288 -2.08 10.71 3.86
N THR A 289 -2.74 10.36 4.97
CA THR A 289 -4.18 10.61 5.18
C THR A 289 -4.52 12.09 5.34
N ASN A 290 -3.52 12.91 5.68
CA ASN A 290 -3.64 14.36 5.76
C ASN A 290 -3.14 15.06 4.49
N GLY A 291 -2.74 14.31 3.45
CA GLY A 291 -2.25 14.86 2.19
C GLY A 291 -0.74 14.99 2.08
N GLY A 292 0.03 14.37 2.99
CA GLY A 292 1.47 14.27 2.87
C GLY A 292 1.89 13.45 1.66
N VAL A 293 2.97 13.85 0.99
CA VAL A 293 3.43 13.25 -0.27
C VAL A 293 4.94 13.07 -0.25
N CYS A 294 5.42 11.88 -0.60
CA CYS A 294 6.83 11.65 -0.92
C CYS A 294 7.15 12.23 -2.32
N LEU A 295 8.06 13.19 -2.40
CA LEU A 295 8.40 13.89 -3.66
C LEU A 295 9.71 13.43 -4.29
N GLY A 296 10.59 12.78 -3.53
CA GLY A 296 11.88 12.30 -4.03
C GLY A 296 12.65 11.54 -2.97
N TYR A 297 13.62 10.73 -3.42
CA TYR A 297 14.47 9.92 -2.57
C TYR A 297 15.77 9.56 -3.28
N SER A 298 16.79 9.15 -2.52
CA SER A 298 18.07 8.71 -3.05
C SER A 298 18.04 7.27 -3.57
N ASP A 299 17.49 6.35 -2.76
CA ASP A 299 17.40 4.92 -3.05
C ASP A 299 16.12 4.32 -2.45
N ALA A 300 15.62 3.25 -3.06
CA ALA A 300 14.47 2.49 -2.55
C ALA A 300 14.63 1.01 -2.94
N HIS A 301 15.67 0.38 -2.40
CA HIS A 301 16.00 -1.02 -2.68
C HIS A 301 14.87 -1.98 -2.30
N PHE A 302 14.30 -1.83 -1.08
CA PHE A 302 13.08 -2.51 -0.67
C PHE A 302 12.07 -1.54 -0.07
N GLY A 303 10.78 -1.82 -0.30
CA GLY A 303 9.72 -0.90 0.06
C GLY A 303 9.85 0.45 -0.68
N HIS A 304 9.22 1.49 -0.15
CA HIS A 304 9.25 2.82 -0.75
C HIS A 304 9.08 3.89 0.34
N PRO A 305 9.77 5.05 0.27
CA PRO A 305 9.67 6.11 1.30
C PRO A 305 8.25 6.58 1.59
N ARG A 306 7.35 6.56 0.59
CA ARG A 306 5.90 6.81 0.78
C ARG A 306 5.27 5.97 1.90
N ASN A 307 5.77 4.77 2.16
CA ASN A 307 5.23 3.88 3.19
C ASN A 307 5.48 4.43 4.60
N MET A 308 6.54 5.23 4.79
CA MET A 308 6.86 5.85 6.09
C MET A 308 5.73 6.74 6.60
N ILE A 309 4.94 7.33 5.69
CA ILE A 309 3.84 8.23 6.03
C ILE A 309 2.46 7.54 5.96
N GLY A 310 2.44 6.23 5.73
CA GLY A 310 1.23 5.41 5.73
C GLY A 310 0.58 5.32 7.12
N PRO A 311 -0.67 4.85 7.23
CA PRO A 311 -1.36 4.72 8.52
C PRO A 311 -0.75 3.64 9.42
N GLY A 312 -1.08 3.70 10.71
CA GLY A 312 -0.70 2.70 11.71
C GLY A 312 0.82 2.49 11.82
N ARG A 313 1.22 1.28 12.24
CA ARG A 313 2.60 0.80 12.17
C ARG A 313 2.76 -0.12 10.97
N ALA A 314 3.98 -0.32 10.49
CA ALA A 314 4.20 -1.26 9.39
C ALA A 314 3.83 -2.68 9.79
N ASP A 315 3.22 -3.43 8.87
CA ASP A 315 2.88 -4.84 9.06
C ASP A 315 4.14 -5.74 9.01
N ASN A 316 5.15 -5.32 8.25
CA ASN A 316 6.45 -5.98 8.07
C ASN A 316 7.48 -4.99 7.44
N MET A 317 8.69 -5.45 7.10
CA MET A 317 9.72 -4.60 6.48
C MET A 317 9.35 -4.07 5.09
N ALA A 318 8.61 -4.84 4.29
CA ALA A 318 8.19 -4.42 2.94
C ALA A 318 7.20 -3.24 2.97
N ASP A 319 6.51 -3.07 4.11
CA ASP A 319 5.65 -1.92 4.39
C ASP A 319 6.44 -0.75 5.03
N GLY A 320 7.76 -0.71 4.89
CA GLY A 320 8.62 0.42 5.24
C GLY A 320 9.36 1.00 4.04
N TRP A 321 10.47 1.68 4.31
CA TRP A 321 11.48 2.09 3.33
C TRP A 321 12.82 1.50 3.75
N GLU A 322 13.52 0.87 2.82
CA GLU A 322 14.87 0.33 3.02
C GLU A 322 15.75 0.64 1.82
N THR A 323 16.96 1.11 2.10
CA THR A 323 17.96 1.40 1.09
C THR A 323 18.97 0.28 0.93
N ALA A 324 19.63 0.24 -0.22
CA ALA A 324 20.76 -0.65 -0.44
C ALA A 324 21.89 -0.31 0.54
N ARG A 325 22.66 -1.35 0.91
CA ARG A 325 23.90 -1.17 1.66
C ARG A 325 24.87 -0.32 0.84
N ARG A 326 25.37 0.76 1.42
CA ARG A 326 26.38 1.59 0.77
C ARG A 326 27.70 0.84 0.63
N LEU A 327 28.37 1.04 -0.51
CA LEU A 327 29.63 0.38 -0.83
C LEU A 327 30.85 1.24 -0.50
N ASP A 328 30.66 2.54 -0.23
CA ASP A 328 31.70 3.50 0.14
C ASP A 328 31.98 3.56 1.65
N ARG A 329 31.47 2.59 2.42
CA ARG A 329 31.71 2.49 3.87
C ARG A 329 33.19 2.22 4.15
N PRO A 330 33.80 2.86 5.17
CA PRO A 330 35.19 2.61 5.52
C PRO A 330 35.37 1.18 6.03
N GLN A 331 36.57 0.64 5.86
CA GLN A 331 36.91 -0.72 6.33
C GLN A 331 36.84 -0.85 7.85
N ILE A 332 37.13 0.26 8.55
CA ILE A 332 37.08 0.37 10.01
C ILE A 332 36.10 1.49 10.33
N LEU A 333 35.10 1.18 11.14
CA LEU A 333 34.08 2.13 11.56
C LEU A 333 34.54 2.86 12.82
N GLU A 334 34.39 4.18 12.81
CA GLU A 334 34.63 5.05 13.96
C GLU A 334 33.31 5.66 14.45
N VAL A 335 33.25 6.01 15.73
CA VAL A 335 32.10 6.66 16.36
C VAL A 335 32.51 7.97 17.03
N ASP A 336 31.60 8.94 17.06
CA ASP A 336 31.78 10.13 17.89
C ASP A 336 31.55 9.83 19.38
N GLN A 337 31.71 10.86 20.23
CA GLN A 337 31.49 10.78 21.68
C GLN A 337 30.04 10.40 22.07
N ARG A 338 29.08 10.51 21.13
CA ARG A 338 27.67 10.12 21.32
C ARG A 338 27.39 8.72 20.78
N GLY A 339 28.41 8.02 20.27
CA GLY A 339 28.31 6.70 19.67
C GLY A 339 27.74 6.70 18.25
N ILE A 340 27.64 7.84 17.57
CA ILE A 340 27.14 7.93 16.19
C ILE A 340 28.27 7.61 15.21
N LEU A 341 27.99 6.73 14.24
CA LEU A 341 28.98 6.33 13.23
C LEU A 341 29.42 7.52 12.38
N GLN A 342 30.74 7.62 12.17
CA GLN A 342 31.36 8.59 11.28
C GLN A 342 31.58 7.91 9.92
N VAL A 343 30.65 8.13 8.99
CA VAL A 343 30.62 7.48 7.68
C VAL A 343 30.52 8.52 6.57
N PRO A 344 31.16 8.29 5.41
CA PRO A 344 30.91 9.10 4.23
C PRO A 344 29.52 8.82 3.69
N GLY A 345 28.80 9.87 3.32
CA GLY A 345 27.51 9.76 2.68
C GLY A 345 26.34 9.42 3.60
N TRP A 346 25.19 9.26 2.95
CA TRP A 346 23.85 9.35 3.53
C TRP A 346 22.80 9.02 2.47
N GLU A 347 21.68 8.47 2.92
CA GLU A 347 20.47 8.30 2.10
C GLU A 347 19.38 9.26 2.57
N TRP A 348 18.46 9.63 1.68
CA TRP A 348 17.46 10.65 1.97
C TRP A 348 16.12 10.39 1.29
N ALA A 349 15.06 10.94 1.91
CA ALA A 349 13.72 11.01 1.35
C ALA A 349 13.09 12.37 1.67
N VAL A 350 12.44 12.98 0.69
CA VAL A 350 11.78 14.30 0.79
C VAL A 350 10.28 14.13 0.77
N PHE A 351 9.61 14.83 1.69
CA PHE A 351 8.17 14.84 1.83
C PHE A 351 7.63 16.27 1.85
N ARG A 352 6.53 16.48 1.12
CA ARG A 352 5.65 17.63 1.33
C ARG A 352 4.66 17.30 2.43
N LEU A 353 4.47 18.24 3.35
CA LEU A 353 3.44 18.15 4.38
C LEU A 353 2.05 18.31 3.75
N GLY A 354 1.06 17.64 4.32
CA GLY A 354 -0.35 17.81 3.95
C GLY A 354 -0.87 19.21 4.25
N HIS A 355 -0.23 19.92 5.18
CA HIS A 355 -0.45 21.34 5.44
C HIS A 355 0.83 22.00 5.93
N HIS A 356 0.99 23.27 5.56
CA HIS A 356 2.02 24.13 6.13
C HIS A 356 1.79 24.30 7.64
N GLY A 357 2.83 24.18 8.46
CA GLY A 357 2.65 24.17 9.91
C GLY A 357 3.94 24.17 10.71
N ILE A 358 3.79 24.32 12.03
CA ILE A 358 4.88 24.27 13.00
C ILE A 358 4.92 22.87 13.60
N ILE A 359 6.06 22.19 13.47
CA ILE A 359 6.28 20.85 14.01
C ILE A 359 6.66 20.97 15.49
N SER A 360 5.92 20.29 16.36
CA SER A 360 6.11 20.26 17.82
C SER A 360 6.79 18.97 18.29
N SER A 361 6.62 17.87 17.56
CA SER A 361 7.32 16.61 17.85
C SER A 361 7.49 15.72 16.63
N VAL A 362 8.49 14.85 16.70
CA VAL A 362 8.88 13.92 15.64
C VAL A 362 8.86 12.49 16.19
N GLU A 363 8.28 11.57 15.44
CA GLU A 363 8.45 10.13 15.64
C GLU A 363 9.21 9.50 14.46
N VAL A 364 10.27 8.75 14.76
CA VAL A 364 10.94 7.86 13.79
C VAL A 364 10.82 6.43 14.32
N ASP A 365 10.06 5.58 13.62
CA ASP A 365 9.87 4.16 13.97
C ASP A 365 10.74 3.28 13.08
N THR A 366 11.57 2.43 13.67
CA THR A 366 12.37 1.39 12.99
C THR A 366 11.71 0.02 13.12
N ASN A 367 10.39 -0.06 13.31
CA ASN A 367 9.64 -1.31 13.38
C ASN A 367 10.05 -2.30 12.28
N HIS A 368 10.11 -3.58 12.63
CA HIS A 368 10.64 -4.69 11.82
C HIS A 368 12.11 -4.62 11.34
N PHE A 369 12.76 -3.45 11.33
CA PHE A 369 14.18 -3.30 11.01
C PHE A 369 15.04 -3.62 12.24
N LYS A 370 15.38 -4.91 12.38
CA LYS A 370 16.09 -5.45 13.57
C LYS A 370 17.60 -5.46 13.43
N GLY A 371 18.11 -5.67 12.21
CA GLY A 371 19.55 -5.73 11.91
C GLY A 371 19.99 -4.80 10.79
N ASN A 372 19.03 -4.11 10.15
CA ASN A 372 19.20 -3.25 8.99
C ASN A 372 18.50 -1.89 9.21
N PHE A 373 18.31 -1.47 10.47
CA PHE A 373 17.95 -0.09 10.78
C PHE A 373 19.17 0.82 10.56
N PRO A 374 18.98 2.09 10.21
CA PRO A 374 20.09 3.01 10.05
C PRO A 374 20.73 3.34 11.40
N ASP A 375 22.02 3.66 11.39
CA ASP A 375 22.77 3.98 12.60
C ASP A 375 22.22 5.25 13.27
N SER A 376 21.97 6.26 12.44
CA SER A 376 21.44 7.54 12.87
C SER A 376 20.52 8.15 11.83
N CYS A 377 19.71 9.11 12.26
CA CYS A 377 18.96 9.98 11.37
C CYS A 377 19.10 11.45 11.76
N ARG A 378 18.88 12.32 10.79
CA ARG A 378 18.57 13.74 11.03
C ARG A 378 17.42 14.16 10.13
N ILE A 379 16.77 15.27 10.47
CA ILE A 379 15.69 15.82 9.65
C ILE A 379 15.96 17.29 9.38
N GLU A 380 15.81 17.67 8.14
CA GLU A 380 15.86 19.04 7.67
C GLU A 380 14.49 19.46 7.17
N ALA A 381 14.20 20.76 7.18
CA ALA A 381 12.93 21.30 6.75
C ALA A 381 13.09 22.62 6.00
N CYS A 382 12.14 22.93 5.13
CA CYS A 382 12.09 24.19 4.41
C CYS A 382 10.64 24.60 4.09
N THR A 383 10.49 25.82 3.59
CA THR A 383 9.24 26.33 3.03
C THR A 383 9.50 26.63 1.57
N LEU A 384 8.70 26.04 0.69
CA LEU A 384 8.81 26.22 -0.76
C LEU A 384 7.47 26.69 -1.34
N THR A 385 7.52 27.55 -2.35
CA THR A 385 6.39 27.80 -3.26
C THR A 385 6.24 26.63 -4.25
N PRO A 386 5.10 26.52 -4.96
CA PRO A 386 4.92 25.50 -6.00
C PRO A 386 6.01 25.55 -7.10
N GLU A 387 6.46 26.74 -7.48
CA GLU A 387 7.51 26.93 -8.49
C GLU A 387 8.88 26.45 -7.99
N GLU A 388 9.19 26.74 -6.72
CA GLU A 388 10.42 26.28 -6.06
C GLU A 388 10.41 24.75 -5.88
N GLU A 389 9.28 24.16 -5.47
CA GLU A 389 9.11 22.70 -5.39
C GLU A 389 9.34 22.05 -6.77
N ALA A 390 8.72 22.60 -7.82
CA ALA A 390 8.92 22.11 -9.18
C ALA A 390 10.39 22.20 -9.63
N GLN A 391 11.11 23.25 -9.23
CA GLN A 391 12.53 23.40 -9.50
C GLN A 391 13.39 22.39 -8.72
N CYS A 392 13.09 22.16 -7.44
CA CYS A 392 13.75 21.14 -6.63
C CYS A 392 13.54 19.74 -7.22
N ILE A 393 12.33 19.42 -7.70
CA ILE A 393 12.04 18.15 -8.39
C ILE A 393 12.90 18.01 -9.65
N ARG A 394 12.97 19.05 -10.50
CA ARG A 394 13.80 19.02 -11.73
C ARG A 394 15.30 18.84 -11.43
N THR A 395 15.78 19.44 -10.35
CA THR A 395 17.17 19.37 -9.89
C THR A 395 17.43 18.20 -8.95
N LYS A 396 16.49 17.26 -8.81
CA LYS A 396 16.59 16.06 -7.97
C LYS A 396 17.02 16.36 -6.53
N TRP A 397 16.53 17.48 -5.98
CA TRP A 397 16.77 17.88 -4.59
C TRP A 397 18.26 18.11 -4.24
N ILE A 398 19.12 18.36 -5.24
CA ILE A 398 20.55 18.67 -5.04
C ILE A 398 20.71 20.01 -4.32
N SER A 399 19.83 20.98 -4.59
CA SER A 399 19.77 22.28 -3.93
C SER A 399 18.43 22.47 -3.21
N GLY A 400 18.46 23.27 -2.15
CA GLY A 400 17.28 23.66 -1.40
C GLY A 400 17.68 24.42 -0.14
N ASN A 401 16.85 25.37 0.29
CA ASN A 401 17.04 26.16 1.51
C ASN A 401 16.67 25.34 2.76
N TRP A 402 17.34 24.20 2.92
CA TRP A 402 17.13 23.26 4.02
C TRP A 402 17.70 23.81 5.33
N GLN A 403 16.90 23.78 6.39
CA GLN A 403 17.30 24.14 7.74
C GLN A 403 17.17 22.93 8.65
N LEU A 404 18.07 22.79 9.63
CA LEU A 404 18.05 21.67 10.56
C LEU A 404 16.78 21.72 11.43
N LEU A 405 15.96 20.68 11.37
CA LEU A 405 14.80 20.49 12.24
C LEU A 405 15.13 19.58 13.41
N LEU A 406 15.71 18.41 13.13
CA LEU A 406 16.16 17.44 14.12
C LEU A 406 17.66 17.19 13.93
N PRO A 407 18.54 17.57 14.88
CA PRO A 407 19.97 17.24 14.86
C PRO A 407 20.21 15.73 14.80
N PRO A 408 21.40 15.25 14.37
CA PRO A 408 21.70 13.82 14.32
C PRO A 408 21.36 13.07 15.61
N GLN A 409 20.52 12.04 15.49
CA GLN A 409 20.09 11.17 16.58
C GLN A 409 20.50 9.73 16.30
N LYS A 410 21.06 9.05 17.30
CA LYS A 410 21.32 7.62 17.25
C LYS A 410 20.01 6.85 17.27
N LEU A 411 19.88 5.85 16.41
CA LEU A 411 18.70 4.99 16.35
C LEU A 411 18.95 3.62 16.98
N ARG A 412 17.86 2.93 17.29
CA ARG A 412 17.80 1.59 17.87
C ARG A 412 17.02 0.65 16.95
N PRO A 413 17.32 -0.66 16.97
CA PRO A 413 16.57 -1.65 16.21
C PRO A 413 15.14 -1.77 16.71
N HIS A 414 14.18 -1.89 15.79
CA HIS A 414 12.79 -2.22 16.13
C HIS A 414 12.19 -1.31 17.23
N HIS A 415 12.35 -0.01 17.07
CA HIS A 415 12.09 0.95 18.15
C HIS A 415 11.40 2.23 17.65
N ARG A 416 10.54 2.80 18.51
CA ARG A 416 9.93 4.12 18.27
C ARG A 416 10.73 5.21 18.97
N HIS A 417 11.27 6.12 18.19
CA HIS A 417 12.05 7.25 18.70
C HIS A 417 11.16 8.47 18.73
N HIS A 418 10.94 9.02 19.92
CA HIS A 418 10.09 10.19 20.13
C HIS A 418 10.97 11.39 20.50
N TYR A 419 10.88 12.46 19.72
CA TYR A 419 11.62 13.69 19.94
C TYR A 419 10.63 14.84 20.13
N SER A 420 10.67 15.45 21.32
CA SER A 420 9.85 16.60 21.66
C SER A 420 10.49 17.90 21.17
N GLN A 421 9.73 18.99 21.26
CA GLN A 421 10.14 20.34 20.86
C GLN A 421 11.48 20.78 21.47
N THR A 422 11.87 20.29 22.65
CA THR A 422 13.14 20.67 23.31
C THR A 422 14.37 20.18 22.56
N VAL A 423 14.23 19.18 21.69
CA VAL A 423 15.32 18.63 20.87
C VAL A 423 15.32 19.24 19.46
N LEU A 424 14.21 19.85 19.04
CA LEU A 424 14.07 20.42 17.70
C LEU A 424 14.83 21.74 17.60
N ALA A 425 15.58 21.91 16.51
CA ALA A 425 16.35 23.11 16.23
C ALA A 425 15.54 24.19 15.49
N LEU A 426 14.30 23.89 15.12
CA LEU A 426 13.44 24.77 14.33
C LEU A 426 12.04 24.88 14.94
N SER A 427 11.58 26.13 15.12
CA SER A 427 10.26 26.44 15.72
C SER A 427 9.40 27.35 14.83
N ARG A 428 9.68 27.39 13.53
CA ARG A 428 8.94 28.19 12.54
C ARG A 428 8.11 27.29 11.60
N PRO A 429 7.09 27.83 10.94
CA PRO A 429 6.33 27.07 9.95
C PRO A 429 7.18 26.57 8.78
N VAL A 430 6.87 25.35 8.33
CA VAL A 430 7.52 24.66 7.19
C VAL A 430 6.49 23.98 6.31
N SER A 431 6.83 23.71 5.04
CA SER A 431 5.98 22.95 4.11
C SER A 431 6.60 21.64 3.64
N HIS A 432 7.91 21.47 3.81
CA HIS A 432 8.65 20.30 3.34
C HIS A 432 9.64 19.83 4.39
N VAL A 433 9.89 18.53 4.40
CA VAL A 433 10.92 17.89 5.22
C VAL A 433 11.78 16.95 4.38
N ARG A 434 13.05 16.81 4.76
CA ARG A 434 13.97 15.82 4.25
C ARG A 434 14.45 14.97 5.41
N VAL A 435 14.06 13.70 5.40
CA VAL A 435 14.61 12.70 6.31
C VAL A 435 15.90 12.18 5.71
N ILE A 436 16.91 12.11 6.55
CA ILE A 436 18.25 11.67 6.20
C ILE A 436 18.63 10.55 7.15
N ILE A 437 19.15 9.47 6.59
CA ILE A 437 19.67 8.33 7.33
C ILE A 437 21.14 8.10 6.98
N ALA A 438 21.92 7.61 7.94
CA ALA A 438 23.33 7.30 7.73
C ALA A 438 23.72 5.96 8.39
N PRO A 439 24.61 5.18 7.76
CA PRO A 439 25.01 5.31 6.35
C PRO A 439 23.86 4.94 5.39
N ASP A 440 23.08 3.93 5.75
CA ASP A 440 22.02 3.29 4.99
C ASP A 440 21.11 2.52 5.96
N GLY A 441 20.00 1.95 5.50
CA GLY A 441 19.14 1.07 6.29
C GLY A 441 17.66 1.31 6.02
N GLY A 442 16.81 0.89 6.97
CA GLY A 442 15.37 1.03 6.84
C GLY A 442 14.64 1.74 7.98
N ILE A 443 13.63 2.53 7.60
CA ILE A 443 12.67 3.19 8.50
C ILE A 443 11.27 2.67 8.19
N SER A 444 10.53 2.35 9.25
CA SER A 444 9.14 1.90 9.17
C SER A 444 8.17 3.06 9.01
N ARG A 445 8.23 4.04 9.93
CA ARG A 445 7.31 5.20 9.93
C ARG A 445 7.99 6.50 10.31
N LEU A 446 7.43 7.58 9.81
CA LEU A 446 7.72 8.96 10.18
C LEU A 446 6.40 9.63 10.59
N ARG A 447 6.39 10.30 11.74
CA ARG A 447 5.30 11.19 12.18
C ARG A 447 5.87 12.56 12.49
N LEU A 448 5.19 13.60 12.02
CA LEU A 448 5.54 14.99 12.29
C LEU A 448 4.33 15.70 12.89
N TRP A 449 4.18 15.56 14.20
CA TRP A 449 3.09 16.19 14.92
C TRP A 449 3.33 17.68 15.03
N GLY A 450 2.29 18.45 14.74
CA GLY A 450 2.39 19.89 14.75
C GLY A 450 1.05 20.55 14.49
N ARG A 451 1.06 21.88 14.44
CA ARG A 451 -0.14 22.67 14.22
C ARG A 451 -0.14 23.24 12.82
N PRO A 452 -1.25 23.12 12.07
CA PRO A 452 -1.39 23.80 10.80
C PRO A 452 -1.36 25.32 11.05
N THR A 453 -0.65 26.04 10.20
CA THR A 453 -0.67 27.51 10.17
C THR A 453 -1.21 27.97 8.84
N ALA A 454 -1.81 29.17 8.80
CA ALA A 454 -2.21 29.77 7.55
C ALA A 454 -1.02 29.72 6.57
N ALA A 455 -1.25 29.18 5.37
CA ALA A 455 -0.27 29.30 4.31
C ALA A 455 -0.01 30.80 4.08
N PRO A 456 1.23 31.21 3.73
CA PRO A 456 1.48 32.59 3.34
C PRO A 456 0.48 32.96 2.25
N THR A 457 -0.43 33.90 2.53
CA THR A 457 -1.40 34.38 1.56
C THR A 457 -0.66 34.82 0.31
N GLN A 458 -0.94 34.16 -0.82
CA GLN A 458 -0.65 34.74 -2.12
C GLN A 458 -1.34 36.11 -2.15
N GLN A 459 -0.56 37.18 -2.35
CA GLN A 459 -1.13 38.51 -2.53
C GLN A 459 -2.25 38.45 -3.57
N ASN A 460 -3.42 38.92 -3.17
CA ASN A 460 -4.64 39.01 -3.96
C ASN A 460 -4.36 39.35 -5.43
N ARG A 461 -4.66 38.41 -6.34
CA ARG A 461 -5.03 38.82 -7.71
C ARG A 461 -6.37 39.55 -7.60
N PRO A 462 -6.50 40.78 -8.13
CA PRO A 462 -7.76 41.50 -8.08
C PRO A 462 -8.84 40.70 -8.80
N ALA A 463 -10.02 40.63 -8.19
CA ALA A 463 -11.20 40.02 -8.78
C ALA A 463 -11.48 40.68 -10.14
N SER A 464 -11.29 39.91 -11.22
CA SER A 464 -11.80 40.27 -12.54
C SER A 464 -13.32 40.21 -12.45
N LYS A 465 -13.95 41.38 -12.43
CA LYS A 465 -15.38 41.51 -12.72
C LYS A 465 -15.64 41.00 -14.13
N LEU A 466 -16.46 39.96 -14.25
CA LEU A 466 -17.36 39.74 -15.37
C LEU A 466 -18.72 39.37 -14.78
#